data_AF-T1I3H0-F1
#
_entry.id   AF-T1I3H0-F1
#
_cell.length_a   1.000
_cell.length_b   1.000
_cell.length_c   1.000
_cell.angle_alpha   90.00
_cell.angle_beta   90.00
_cell.angle_gamma   90.00
#
_symmetry.space_group_name_H-M   'P 1'
#
loop_
_entity.id
_entity.type
_entity.pdbx_description
1 polymer ?
#
loop_
_entity_poly.entity_id
_entity_poly.type
_entity_poly.pdbx_seq_one_letter_code
_entity_poly.pdbx_strand_id
1 'polypeptide(L)'
;MSEVFADQETFFEKKLKYPVIDVLDNFYNLKKEFGGTLPSTEAMKSFIEDNFEDVSATEHWIPQDWTEEPEIFDRVRDKNLKKWALQLNQMWKTLGRKVSQIVVDNPDLFATYCLPNG
;
A
#
# COMPACT_ATOMS: atom_id res chain seq x y z
N MET A 1 -0.47 8.22 -19.45
CA MET A 1 -0.56 6.86 -18.88
C MET A 1 -1.99 6.40 -19.07
N SER A 2 -2.23 5.15 -19.48
CA SER A 2 -3.59 4.60 -19.59
C SER A 2 -4.25 4.70 -18.22
N GLU A 3 -5.35 5.43 -18.08
CA GLU A 3 -6.11 5.65 -16.84
C GLU A 3 -6.85 4.37 -16.42
N VAL A 4 -6.10 3.29 -16.17
CA VAL A 4 -6.63 1.97 -15.87
C VAL A 4 -7.18 1.91 -14.44
N PHE A 5 -6.54 2.63 -13.52
CA PHE A 5 -6.96 2.79 -12.13
C PHE A 5 -7.41 4.22 -11.86
N ALA A 6 -8.42 4.35 -11.00
CA ALA A 6 -8.92 5.65 -10.54
C ALA A 6 -7.88 6.40 -9.68
N ASP A 7 -7.05 5.64 -8.96
CA ASP A 7 -5.97 6.13 -8.12
C ASP A 7 -4.72 5.26 -8.31
N GLN A 8 -3.55 5.88 -8.18
CA GLN A 8 -2.27 5.19 -8.36
C GLN A 8 -1.91 4.33 -7.14
N GLU A 9 -2.45 4.66 -5.98
CA GLU A 9 -2.19 3.99 -4.70
C GLU A 9 -2.65 2.53 -4.75
N THR A 10 -3.86 2.28 -5.27
CA THR A 10 -4.40 0.93 -5.49
C THR A 10 -3.49 0.06 -6.34
N PHE A 11 -2.78 0.62 -7.33
CA PHE A 11 -1.84 -0.14 -8.14
C PHE A 11 -0.55 -0.45 -7.38
N PHE A 12 -0.02 0.50 -6.61
CA PHE A 12 1.20 0.32 -5.80
C PHE A 12 1.03 -0.73 -4.70
N GLU A 13 -0.19 -0.93 -4.21
CA GLU A 13 -0.48 -1.97 -3.21
C GLU A 13 -0.54 -3.39 -3.77
N LYS A 14 -0.65 -3.57 -5.09
CA LYS A 14 -0.75 -4.90 -5.69
C LYS A 14 0.57 -5.66 -5.62
N LYS A 15 0.44 -6.98 -5.49
CA LYS A 15 1.56 -7.92 -5.54
C LYS A 15 1.73 -8.47 -6.96
N LEU A 16 2.96 -8.66 -7.40
CA LEU A 16 3.25 -9.41 -8.61
C LEU A 16 2.99 -10.92 -8.41
N LYS A 17 2.29 -11.55 -9.36
CA LYS A 17 2.07 -13.01 -9.38
C LYS A 17 3.33 -13.77 -9.79
N TYR A 18 4.21 -13.12 -10.55
CA TYR A 18 5.44 -13.70 -11.11
C TYR A 18 6.64 -12.79 -10.81
N PRO A 19 7.88 -13.32 -10.88
CA PRO A 19 9.08 -12.50 -10.81
C PRO A 19 9.05 -11.32 -11.80
N VAL A 20 9.70 -10.22 -11.40
CA VAL A 20 9.74 -8.97 -12.19
C VAL A 20 10.13 -9.21 -13.65
N ILE A 21 11.09 -10.11 -13.90
CA ILE A 21 11.56 -10.39 -15.26
C ILE A 21 10.47 -10.99 -16.15
N ASP A 22 9.65 -11.90 -15.62
CA ASP A 22 8.56 -12.54 -16.36
C ASP A 22 7.44 -11.54 -16.67
N VAL A 23 7.11 -10.69 -15.69
CA VAL A 23 6.09 -9.64 -15.87
C VAL A 23 6.54 -8.60 -16.90
N LEU A 24 7.83 -8.25 -16.91
CA LEU A 24 8.41 -7.36 -17.93
C LEU A 24 8.35 -7.99 -19.32
N ASP A 25 8.69 -9.28 -19.45
CA ASP A 25 8.60 -9.99 -20.72
C ASP A 25 7.16 -10.06 -21.23
N ASN A 26 6.19 -10.33 -20.35
CA ASN A 26 4.76 -10.29 -20.67
C ASN A 26 4.35 -8.90 -21.17
N PHE A 27 4.83 -7.83 -20.53
CA PHE A 27 4.55 -6.46 -20.97
C PHE A 27 5.16 -6.13 -22.34
N TYR A 28 6.40 -6.57 -22.60
CA TYR A 28 7.03 -6.37 -23.90
C TYR A 28 6.32 -7.14 -25.00
N ASN A 29 5.85 -8.35 -24.72
CA ASN A 29 5.07 -9.15 -25.67
C ASN A 29 3.74 -8.47 -25.99
N LEU A 30 3.01 -7.99 -24.97
CA LEU A 30 1.81 -7.18 -25.17
C LEU A 30 2.12 -5.95 -26.05
N LYS A 31 3.19 -5.20 -25.74
CA LYS A 31 3.57 -4.02 -26.53
C LYS A 31 3.86 -4.36 -28.00
N LYS A 32 4.45 -5.53 -28.29
CA LYS A 32 4.71 -6.00 -29.66
C LYS A 32 3.41 -6.28 -30.42
N GLU A 33 2.39 -6.83 -29.77
CA GLU A 33 1.06 -7.05 -30.38
C GLU A 33 0.42 -5.73 -30.82
N PHE A 34 0.69 -4.65 -30.10
CA PHE A 34 0.27 -3.28 -30.42
C PHE A 34 1.30 -2.52 -31.27
N GLY A 35 2.14 -3.23 -32.05
CA GLY A 35 3.07 -2.62 -33.00
C GLY A 35 4.17 -1.76 -32.35
N GLY A 36 4.51 -2.04 -31.09
CA GLY A 36 5.48 -1.26 -30.32
C GLY A 36 4.90 0.02 -29.69
N THR A 37 3.58 0.24 -29.79
CA THR A 37 2.89 1.39 -29.19
C THR A 37 2.25 1.04 -27.85
N LEU A 38 1.66 2.03 -27.17
CA LEU A 38 0.96 1.80 -25.90
C LEU A 38 -0.27 0.91 -26.16
N PRO A 39 -0.45 -0.19 -25.40
CA PRO A 39 -1.64 -1.03 -25.49
C PRO A 39 -2.93 -0.27 -25.14
N SER A 40 -4.08 -0.77 -25.59
CA SER A 40 -5.37 -0.19 -25.20
C SER A 40 -5.62 -0.34 -23.69
N THR A 41 -6.54 0.46 -23.14
CA THR A 41 -6.91 0.40 -21.73
C THR A 41 -7.43 -0.98 -21.32
N GLU A 42 -8.19 -1.66 -22.18
CA GLU A 42 -8.72 -3.01 -21.95
C GLU A 42 -7.61 -4.06 -21.93
N ALA A 43 -6.64 -3.93 -22.84
CA ALA A 43 -5.50 -4.82 -22.89
C ALA A 43 -4.60 -4.65 -21.65
N MET A 44 -4.41 -3.40 -21.20
CA MET A 44 -3.71 -3.11 -19.94
C MET A 44 -4.44 -3.66 -18.72
N LYS A 45 -5.78 -3.57 -18.67
CA LYS A 45 -6.58 -4.18 -17.59
C LYS A 45 -6.35 -5.69 -17.53
N SER A 46 -6.45 -6.36 -18.67
CA SER A 46 -6.23 -7.82 -18.77
C SER A 46 -4.80 -8.18 -18.35
N PHE A 47 -3.79 -7.43 -18.82
CA PHE A 47 -2.41 -7.61 -18.39
C PHE A 47 -2.23 -7.50 -16.88
N ILE A 48 -2.88 -6.51 -16.26
CA ILE A 48 -2.78 -6.32 -14.81
C ILE A 48 -3.48 -7.45 -14.08
N GLU A 49 -4.68 -7.86 -14.52
CA GLU A 49 -5.40 -9.01 -13.95
C GLU A 49 -4.58 -10.31 -14.05
N ASP A 50 -3.84 -10.52 -15.13
CA ASP A 50 -3.04 -11.72 -15.35
C ASP A 50 -1.73 -11.75 -14.56
N ASN A 51 -1.11 -10.58 -14.31
CA ASN A 51 0.24 -10.49 -13.73
C ASN A 51 0.27 -9.98 -12.28
N PHE A 52 -0.83 -9.42 -11.78
CA PHE A 52 -0.92 -8.85 -10.44
C PHE A 52 -2.07 -9.47 -9.67
N GLU A 53 -1.95 -9.49 -8.34
CA GLU A 53 -3.00 -9.91 -7.42
C GLU A 53 -3.25 -8.87 -6.34
N ASP A 54 -4.50 -8.85 -5.86
CA ASP A 54 -4.95 -7.99 -4.78
C ASP A 54 -4.56 -8.58 -3.42
N VAL A 55 -3.36 -8.24 -2.99
CA VAL A 55 -2.84 -8.59 -1.66
C VAL A 55 -2.35 -7.32 -1.00
N SER A 56 -2.97 -6.93 0.12
CA SER A 56 -2.57 -5.71 0.80
C SER A 56 -1.15 -5.83 1.37
N ALA A 57 -0.29 -4.92 0.95
CA ALA A 57 1.09 -4.83 1.43
C ALA A 57 1.18 -4.39 2.90
N THR A 58 0.09 -3.86 3.47
CA THR A 58 0.03 -3.45 4.87
C THR A 58 -1.15 -4.07 5.59
N GLU A 59 -1.05 -4.16 6.91
CA GLU A 59 -2.12 -4.64 7.77
C GLU A 59 -2.37 -3.65 8.90
N HIS A 60 -3.59 -3.67 9.44
CA HIS A 60 -3.94 -2.82 10.57
C HIS A 60 -3.01 -3.10 11.76
N TRP A 61 -2.48 -2.03 12.34
CA TRP A 61 -1.55 -2.13 13.45
C TRP A 61 -1.84 -1.07 14.51
N ILE A 62 -1.80 -1.53 15.76
CA ILE A 62 -1.91 -0.69 16.94
C ILE A 62 -0.55 -0.77 17.65
N PRO A 63 0.11 0.38 17.89
CA PRO A 63 1.34 0.40 18.66
C PRO A 63 1.16 -0.24 20.04
N GLN A 64 2.16 -0.99 20.51
CA GLN A 64 2.07 -1.73 21.78
C GLN A 64 1.99 -0.80 22.99
N ASP A 65 2.56 0.40 22.88
CA ASP A 65 2.53 1.47 23.88
C ASP A 65 1.30 2.37 23.73
N TRP A 66 0.40 2.09 22.79
CA TRP A 66 -0.80 2.89 22.62
C TRP A 66 -1.74 2.74 23.81
N THR A 67 -2.15 3.87 24.37
CA THR A 67 -3.17 3.96 25.43
C THR A 67 -4.19 5.02 25.04
N GLU A 68 -5.45 4.84 25.43
CA GLU A 68 -6.52 5.79 25.11
C GLU A 68 -6.29 7.18 25.70
N GLU A 69 -5.83 7.25 26.96
CA GLU A 69 -5.48 8.49 27.66
C GLU A 69 -4.03 8.44 28.16
N PRO A 70 -3.04 8.75 27.30
CA PRO A 70 -1.64 8.85 27.71
C PRO A 70 -1.43 9.90 28.81
N GLU A 71 -0.67 9.56 29.85
CA GLU A 71 -0.38 10.45 31.00
C GLU A 71 0.25 11.80 30.57
N ILE A 72 0.94 11.83 29.43
CA ILE A 72 1.53 13.08 28.89
C ILE A 72 0.46 14.14 28.59
N PHE A 73 -0.78 13.75 28.32
CA PHE A 73 -1.88 14.68 28.05
C PHE A 73 -2.39 15.40 29.29
N ASP A 74 -2.08 14.93 30.51
CA ASP A 74 -2.39 15.67 31.74
C ASP A 74 -1.56 16.94 31.91
N ARG A 75 -0.45 17.06 31.17
CA ARG A 75 0.36 18.27 31.13
C ARG A 75 -0.30 19.38 30.30
N VAL A 76 -1.28 19.04 29.46
CA VAL A 76 -1.99 20.00 28.60
C VAL A 76 -3.08 20.69 29.42
N ARG A 77 -2.82 21.93 29.83
CA ARG A 77 -3.74 22.73 30.68
C ARG A 77 -5.01 23.17 29.95
N ASP A 78 -4.91 23.44 28.65
CA ASP A 78 -6.05 23.86 27.85
C ASP A 78 -6.94 22.65 27.53
N LYS A 79 -8.21 22.72 27.92
CA LYS A 79 -9.17 21.63 27.77
C LYS A 79 -9.48 21.30 26.30
N ASN A 80 -9.49 22.30 25.42
CA ASN A 80 -9.75 22.10 24.00
C ASN A 80 -8.56 21.42 23.34
N LEU A 81 -7.33 21.84 23.67
CA LEU A 81 -6.12 21.19 23.17
C LEU A 81 -5.99 19.76 23.70
N LYS A 82 -6.33 19.51 24.96
CA LYS A 82 -6.35 18.14 25.51
C LYS A 82 -7.35 17.25 24.77
N LYS A 83 -8.57 17.74 24.53
CA LYS A 83 -9.58 17.01 23.76
C LYS A 83 -9.12 16.72 22.33
N TRP A 84 -8.52 17.70 21.65
CA TRP A 84 -7.97 17.52 20.31
C TRP A 84 -6.84 16.47 20.28
N ALA A 85 -5.92 16.50 21.25
CA ALA A 85 -4.84 15.52 21.36
C ALA A 85 -5.36 14.08 21.55
N LEU A 86 -6.41 13.90 22.36
CA LEU A 86 -7.08 12.61 22.52
C LEU A 86 -7.73 12.13 21.22
N GLN A 87 -8.37 13.03 20.46
CA GLN A 87 -8.92 12.70 19.15
C GLN A 87 -7.83 12.31 18.15
N LEU A 88 -6.70 13.02 18.14
CA LEU A 88 -5.56 12.69 17.30
C LEU A 88 -4.99 11.30 17.66
N ASN A 89 -4.87 10.99 18.96
CA ASN A 89 -4.42 9.68 19.43
C ASN A 89 -5.33 8.53 18.95
N GLN A 90 -6.65 8.75 18.91
CA GLN A 90 -7.61 7.78 18.36
C GLN A 90 -7.48 7.64 16.83
N MET A 91 -7.16 8.74 16.12
CA MET A 91 -6.87 8.67 14.69
C MET A 91 -5.63 7.82 14.43
N TRP A 92 -4.57 7.97 15.21
CA TRP A 92 -3.36 7.14 15.07
C TRP A 92 -3.63 5.66 15.26
N LYS A 93 -4.47 5.27 16.23
CA LYS A 93 -4.92 3.89 16.39
C LYS A 93 -5.62 3.37 15.12
N THR A 94 -6.50 4.17 14.53
CA THR A 94 -7.31 3.77 13.38
C THR A 94 -6.48 3.70 12.08
N LEU A 95 -5.58 4.66 11.92
CA LEU A 95 -4.76 4.82 10.72
C LEU A 95 -3.45 4.03 10.78
N GLY A 96 -3.07 3.51 11.95
CA GLY A 96 -1.87 2.70 12.13
C GLY A 96 -1.85 1.49 11.19
N ARG A 97 -0.74 1.34 10.47
CA ARG A 97 -0.45 0.23 9.57
C ARG A 97 0.95 -0.28 9.83
N LYS A 98 1.15 -1.58 9.65
CA LYS A 98 2.47 -2.19 9.56
C LYS A 98 2.59 -2.95 8.25
N VAL A 99 3.81 -3.12 7.77
CA VAL A 99 4.04 -3.95 6.58
C VAL A 99 3.68 -5.41 6.87
N SER A 100 2.87 -6.00 5.99
CA SER A 100 2.41 -7.40 6.10
C SER A 100 3.59 -8.36 5.98
N GLN A 101 3.57 -9.47 6.72
CA GLN A 101 4.65 -10.47 6.70
C GLN A 101 4.94 -11.01 5.29
N ILE A 102 3.93 -11.11 4.42
CA ILE A 102 4.11 -11.58 3.04
C ILE A 102 5.06 -10.70 2.21
N VAL A 103 5.13 -9.40 2.53
CA VAL A 103 6.05 -8.45 1.89
C VAL A 103 7.47 -8.69 2.38
N VAL A 104 7.64 -8.99 3.67
CA VAL A 104 8.93 -9.33 4.27
C VAL A 104 9.46 -10.64 3.68
N ASP A 105 8.58 -11.62 3.47
CA ASP A 105 8.94 -12.93 2.93
C ASP A 105 9.21 -12.89 1.41
N ASN A 106 8.61 -11.93 0.69
CA ASN A 106 8.70 -11.82 -0.77
C ASN A 106 8.92 -10.36 -1.24
N PRO A 107 10.00 -9.68 -0.82
CA PRO A 107 10.18 -8.25 -1.05
C PRO A 107 10.23 -7.88 -2.54
N ASP A 108 10.73 -8.79 -3.40
CA ASP A 108 10.87 -8.56 -4.83
C ASP A 108 9.52 -8.54 -5.59
N LEU A 109 8.42 -8.96 -4.94
CA LEU A 109 7.09 -9.02 -5.55
C LEU A 109 6.21 -7.81 -5.22
N PHE A 110 6.70 -6.90 -4.37
CA PHE A 110 5.95 -5.73 -3.90
C PHE A 110 6.71 -4.43 -4.19
N ALA A 111 5.97 -3.34 -4.37
CA ALA A 111 6.55 -2.00 -4.43
C ALA A 111 6.82 -1.41 -3.02
N THR A 112 6.22 -2.00 -1.99
CA THR A 112 6.33 -1.57 -0.59
C THR A 112 7.60 -2.13 0.06
N TYR A 113 8.32 -1.28 0.78
CA TYR A 113 9.50 -1.68 1.56
C TYR A 113 9.17 -1.77 3.05
N CYS A 114 9.71 -2.80 3.72
CA CYS A 114 9.58 -2.97 5.15
C CYS A 114 10.46 -1.96 5.92
N LEU A 115 9.87 -1.29 6.91
CA LEU A 115 10.59 -0.44 7.87
C LEU A 115 10.61 -1.10 9.26
N PRO A 116 11.67 -0.87 10.06
CA PRO A 116 11.70 -1.39 11.43
C PRO A 116 10.71 -0.63 12.32
N ASN A 117 10.02 -1.38 13.20
CA ASN A 117 9.02 -0.91 14.18
C ASN A 117 7.65 -0.49 13.63
N GLY A 118 7.30 -0.92 12.41
CA GLY A 118 6.04 -0.64 11.73
C GLY A 118 6.27 -0.45 10.24
#